data_AF-A0AA36ING0-F1
#
_entry.id   AF-A0AA36ING0-F1
#
_cell.length_a   1.000
_cell.length_b   1.000
_cell.length_c   1.000
_cell.angle_alpha   90.00
_cell.angle_beta   90.00
_cell.angle_gamma   90.00
#
_symmetry.space_group_name_H-M   'P 1'
#
loop_
_entity.id
_entity.type
_entity.pdbx_description
1 polymer ?
#
loop_
_entity_poly.entity_id
_entity_poly.type
_entity_poly.pdbx_seq_one_letter_code
_entity_poly.pdbx_strand_id
1 'polypeptide(L)'
;MRAMLAAAAMLGTAQAWSSGAVSCALLQTKQARQTPAFHYEPQQMWNLDADGGPWRVAGSELLFPSHGETEVSHLSGGRLEVWRPLQRWRLDLALPATQNRSHPGKNPALLPLPERLSDAFPEGRWLAAGRAGWMRCPGMEDFAAGQAEYMMNTYCSGSYAAVLDKDFRVLARSKIAVEGDDRTEGAVMDLRLFAHSSGRILVSFQAYCQLELTHAFLAELHLDVGPRFLRAWLRSSELQRLKDCRKDTAKKNPGFLESQGRTYILDRVYPTTAGVLDEIVHHESHNLTTRNGELHVQTTCLHTVSAAAPTSPWRNCRGQQGPVRLHNGPSPVWLKDRQVFLGLGHLRRGRREAAPGYFLPHHYTHQFFLLAGTPPFGLLAVTTEFCFSSRQDEEDCESIQFASSLLLEGDSLLIGLGVQDCESFVHRFDLHYVLGRLINVSG
;
A
#
# COMPACT_ATOMS: atom_id res chain seq x y z
N MET A 1 -3.60 51.56 -52.42
CA MET A 1 -2.85 52.79 -52.10
C MET A 1 -3.84 53.79 -51.52
N ARG A 2 -3.56 54.28 -50.31
CA ARG A 2 -4.32 55.23 -49.47
C ARG A 2 -5.42 54.67 -48.57
N ALA A 3 -5.24 55.00 -47.30
CA ALA A 3 -6.03 54.74 -46.11
C ALA A 3 -6.97 55.91 -45.80
N MET A 4 -8.00 55.66 -44.97
CA MET A 4 -8.68 56.59 -44.05
C MET A 4 -9.59 55.72 -43.14
N LEU A 5 -9.37 55.66 -41.80
CA LEU A 5 -10.00 56.48 -40.74
C LEU A 5 -11.54 56.38 -40.74
N ALA A 6 -12.30 56.11 -39.66
CA ALA A 6 -12.03 56.16 -38.23
C ALA A 6 -13.12 55.42 -37.40
N ALA A 7 -12.72 55.06 -36.18
CA ALA A 7 -13.42 54.98 -34.89
C ALA A 7 -14.96 54.86 -34.80
N ALA A 8 -15.42 53.85 -34.04
CA ALA A 8 -16.45 54.03 -33.02
C ALA A 8 -16.22 53.03 -31.87
N ALA A 9 -16.12 53.58 -30.66
CA ALA A 9 -15.89 52.88 -29.41
C ALA A 9 -17.21 52.33 -28.83
N MET A 10 -17.17 51.12 -28.27
CA MET A 10 -18.06 50.71 -27.18
C MET A 10 -17.26 49.97 -26.12
N LEU A 11 -17.04 50.67 -25.00
CA LEU A 11 -16.57 50.12 -23.73
C LEU A 11 -17.81 49.75 -22.90
N GLY A 12 -17.85 48.52 -22.40
CA GLY A 12 -18.93 48.00 -21.57
C GLY A 12 -18.51 46.76 -20.79
N THR A 13 -17.65 46.96 -19.79
CA THR A 13 -17.54 46.21 -18.52
C THR A 13 -17.68 44.69 -18.52
N ALA A 14 -16.54 43.98 -18.54
CA ALA A 14 -16.42 42.62 -18.02
C ALA A 14 -15.96 42.66 -16.56
N GLN A 15 -16.79 42.15 -15.65
CA GLN A 15 -16.46 41.94 -14.24
C GLN A 15 -15.42 40.82 -14.12
N ALA A 16 -14.22 41.19 -13.65
CA ALA A 16 -13.19 40.24 -13.26
C ALA A 16 -13.59 39.56 -11.94
N TRP A 17 -13.82 38.25 -12.00
CA TRP A 17 -13.83 37.39 -10.81
C TRP A 17 -12.37 37.05 -10.48
N SER A 18 -11.83 37.69 -9.45
CA SER A 18 -10.52 37.33 -8.88
C SER A 18 -10.69 36.10 -7.97
N SER A 19 -10.41 34.91 -8.49
CA SER A 19 -10.13 33.75 -7.64
C SER A 19 -8.73 33.90 -7.05
N GLY A 20 -8.67 34.08 -5.73
CA GLY A 20 -7.42 34.10 -4.98
C GLY A 20 -6.77 32.71 -4.98
N ALA A 21 -5.87 32.47 -5.92
CA ALA A 21 -4.97 31.31 -5.87
C ALA A 21 -3.86 31.60 -4.84
N VAL A 22 -3.86 30.85 -3.74
CA VAL A 22 -2.76 30.85 -2.78
C VAL A 22 -1.56 30.19 -3.46
N SER A 23 -0.55 31.01 -3.76
CA SER A 23 0.73 30.56 -4.32
C SER A 23 1.52 29.75 -3.27
N CYS A 24 1.50 28.41 -3.39
CA CYS A 24 2.45 27.53 -2.73
C CYS A 24 3.85 27.73 -3.32
N ALA A 25 4.61 28.68 -2.76
CA ALA A 25 6.02 28.84 -3.09
C ALA A 25 6.82 27.64 -2.53
N LEU A 26 7.31 26.78 -3.43
CA LEU A 26 8.25 25.70 -3.12
C LEU A 26 9.59 26.28 -2.63
N LEU A 27 9.90 26.09 -1.35
CA LEU A 27 11.25 26.20 -0.82
C LEU A 27 12.04 24.94 -1.19
N GLN A 28 12.95 25.07 -2.17
CA GLN A 28 13.97 24.05 -2.47
C GLN A 28 15.31 24.48 -1.88
N THR A 29 15.83 23.73 -0.92
CA THR A 29 17.24 23.82 -0.48
C THR A 29 18.01 22.60 -0.98
N LYS A 30 18.99 22.84 -1.87
CA LYS A 30 20.01 21.85 -2.24
C LYS A 30 21.04 21.77 -1.11
N GLN A 31 20.90 20.79 -0.22
CA GLN A 31 22.04 20.32 0.57
C GLN A 31 21.93 18.81 0.77
N ALA A 32 22.83 18.06 0.13
CA ALA A 32 23.05 16.66 0.44
C ALA A 32 23.78 16.59 1.79
N ARG A 33 23.03 16.47 2.89
CA ARG A 33 23.58 16.15 4.21
C ARG A 33 23.32 14.68 4.51
N GLN A 34 24.30 14.03 5.13
CA GLN A 34 24.20 12.66 5.63
C GLN A 34 22.94 12.51 6.49
N THR A 35 22.13 11.51 6.18
CA THR A 35 20.93 11.17 6.94
C THR A 35 21.32 10.85 8.38
N PRO A 36 20.75 11.51 9.40
CA PRO A 36 21.09 11.20 10.79
C PRO A 36 20.79 9.73 11.09
N ALA A 37 21.68 9.08 11.87
CA ALA A 37 21.46 7.73 12.37
C ALA A 37 20.23 7.74 13.29
N PHE A 38 19.11 7.19 12.80
CA PHE A 38 17.89 7.08 13.58
C PHE A 38 18.05 5.98 14.63
N HIS A 39 17.96 6.34 15.92
CA HIS A 39 17.94 5.40 17.03
C HIS A 39 16.48 5.02 17.32
N TYR A 40 16.18 3.73 17.24
CA TYR A 40 14.88 3.19 17.65
C TYR A 40 14.90 3.04 19.16
N GLU A 41 13.99 3.70 19.88
CA GLU A 41 13.81 3.52 21.32
C GLU A 41 12.57 2.65 21.58
N PRO A 42 12.75 1.34 21.88
CA PRO A 42 11.64 0.39 22.07
C PRO A 42 10.63 0.83 23.14
N GLN A 43 11.12 1.54 24.16
CA GLN A 43 10.33 1.99 25.30
C GLN A 43 9.37 3.15 24.95
N GLN A 44 9.67 3.93 23.92
CA GLN A 44 8.91 5.14 23.60
C GLN A 44 7.81 4.90 22.57
N MET A 45 7.98 3.90 21.70
CA MET A 45 6.95 3.58 20.73
C MET A 45 5.91 2.65 21.36
N TRP A 46 4.73 3.23 21.66
CA TRP A 46 3.49 2.54 22.04
C TRP A 46 3.41 1.92 23.45
N ASN A 47 4.41 2.11 24.32
CA ASN A 47 4.53 1.37 25.60
C ASN A 47 4.39 -0.16 25.39
N LEU A 48 4.78 -0.69 24.21
CA LEU A 48 4.57 -2.09 23.84
C LEU A 48 5.27 -3.08 24.78
N ASP A 49 6.38 -2.65 25.40
CA ASP A 49 7.21 -3.51 26.24
C ASP A 49 7.08 -3.21 27.74
N ALA A 50 6.24 -2.25 28.15
CA ALA A 50 6.20 -1.78 29.53
C ALA A 50 5.72 -2.83 30.55
N ASP A 51 4.90 -3.80 30.14
CA ASP A 51 4.23 -4.75 31.03
C ASP A 51 4.42 -6.24 30.68
N GLY A 52 5.31 -6.60 29.73
CA GLY A 52 5.44 -8.02 29.32
C GLY A 52 6.59 -8.41 28.39
N GLY A 53 7.46 -7.47 28.00
CA GLY A 53 8.58 -7.71 27.09
C GLY A 53 8.18 -7.93 25.63
N PRO A 54 9.14 -7.81 24.69
CA PRO A 54 8.89 -8.09 23.28
C PRO A 54 8.62 -9.58 23.07
N TRP A 55 7.89 -9.87 21.99
CA TRP A 55 7.78 -11.17 21.34
C TRP A 55 9.15 -11.82 21.26
N ARG A 56 9.16 -13.15 21.31
CA ARG A 56 10.34 -13.90 20.92
C ARG A 56 9.89 -15.06 20.08
N VAL A 57 10.53 -15.22 18.92
CA VAL A 57 10.48 -16.49 18.21
C VAL A 57 11.29 -17.49 19.03
N ALA A 58 10.59 -18.37 19.76
CA ALA A 58 11.22 -19.43 20.55
C ALA A 58 11.04 -20.77 19.82
N GLY A 59 12.01 -21.14 19.01
CA GLY A 59 11.94 -22.36 18.20
C GLY A 59 10.93 -22.23 17.06
N SER A 60 9.74 -22.80 17.22
CA SER A 60 8.66 -22.79 16.21
C SER A 60 7.42 -22.01 16.62
N GLU A 61 7.44 -21.44 17.82
CA GLU A 61 6.27 -20.85 18.44
C GLU A 61 6.42 -19.33 18.50
N LEU A 62 5.32 -18.64 18.17
CA LEU A 62 5.12 -17.24 18.48
C LEU A 62 4.67 -17.15 19.94
N LEU A 63 5.55 -16.70 20.82
CA LEU A 63 5.20 -16.45 22.21
C LEU A 63 4.63 -15.02 22.33
N PHE A 64 3.42 -14.92 22.88
CA PHE A 64 2.72 -13.66 23.11
C PHE A 64 3.00 -13.17 24.53
N PRO A 65 3.34 -11.89 24.74
CA PRO A 65 3.33 -11.28 26.07
C PRO A 65 1.90 -11.38 26.63
N SER A 66 1.76 -12.07 27.77
CA SER A 66 0.46 -12.48 28.30
C SER A 66 -0.27 -11.33 29.00
N HIS A 67 -1.39 -10.88 28.45
CA HIS A 67 -2.50 -10.36 29.27
C HIS A 67 -3.61 -11.43 29.33
N GLY A 68 -3.68 -12.14 30.45
CA GLY A 68 -4.86 -12.88 30.88
C GLY A 68 -5.09 -14.24 30.21
N GLU A 69 -5.28 -14.31 28.91
CA GLU A 69 -5.65 -15.54 28.19
C GLU A 69 -5.23 -15.38 26.72
N THR A 70 -3.99 -15.76 26.37
CA THR A 70 -3.54 -15.74 24.97
C THR A 70 -3.47 -17.16 24.45
N GLU A 71 -4.37 -17.49 23.52
CA GLU A 71 -4.23 -18.68 22.68
C GLU A 71 -2.88 -18.60 21.96
N VAL A 72 -1.94 -19.48 22.32
CA VAL A 72 -0.70 -19.64 21.57
C VAL A 72 -1.06 -19.94 20.12
N SER A 73 -0.59 -19.07 19.23
CA SER A 73 -0.78 -19.23 17.79
C SER A 73 0.17 -20.31 17.29
N HIS A 74 -0.30 -21.55 17.23
CA HIS A 74 0.44 -22.63 16.59
C HIS A 74 0.11 -22.69 15.10
N LEU A 75 1.16 -22.85 14.30
CA LEU A 75 1.08 -23.18 12.89
C LEU A 75 0.88 -24.69 12.74
N SER A 76 0.15 -25.14 11.72
CA SER A 76 0.11 -26.58 11.42
C SER A 76 1.49 -27.06 10.99
N GLY A 77 2.21 -27.72 11.89
CA GLY A 77 3.37 -28.54 11.55
C GLY A 77 4.59 -27.81 10.96
N GLY A 78 4.54 -26.49 10.78
CA GLY A 78 5.65 -25.66 10.32
C GLY A 78 6.18 -24.75 11.42
N ARG A 79 7.48 -24.47 11.42
CA ARG A 79 8.07 -23.43 12.27
C ARG A 79 7.85 -22.07 11.60
N LEU A 80 7.51 -21.03 12.37
CA LEU A 80 7.63 -19.67 11.86
C LEU A 80 9.10 -19.41 11.58
N GLU A 81 9.41 -19.00 10.35
CA GLU A 81 10.78 -18.65 9.97
C GLU A 81 10.99 -17.13 10.00
N VAL A 82 12.16 -16.70 10.45
CA VAL A 82 12.59 -15.30 10.31
C VAL A 82 13.39 -15.18 9.03
N TRP A 83 12.86 -14.41 8.06
CA TRP A 83 13.49 -14.26 6.76
C TRP A 83 14.34 -12.98 6.70
N ARG A 84 15.62 -13.16 6.36
CA ARG A 84 16.59 -12.06 6.18
C ARG A 84 16.66 -11.67 4.70
N PRO A 85 16.42 -10.40 4.35
CA PRO A 85 16.64 -9.95 2.99
C PRO A 85 18.14 -9.91 2.69
N LEU A 86 18.52 -10.10 1.43
CA LEU A 86 19.90 -9.89 0.96
C LEU A 86 20.32 -8.43 1.13
N GLN A 87 19.37 -7.52 0.90
CA GLN A 87 19.57 -6.08 0.98
C GLN A 87 18.30 -5.42 1.50
N ARG A 88 18.47 -4.37 2.30
CA ARG A 88 17.39 -3.57 2.88
C ARG A 88 17.69 -2.08 2.65
N TRP A 89 16.74 -1.37 2.05
CA TRP A 89 16.79 0.09 1.91
C TRP A 89 15.61 0.71 2.63
N ARG A 90 15.83 1.81 3.36
CA ARG A 90 14.76 2.63 3.92
C ARG A 90 14.23 3.59 2.86
N LEU A 91 12.91 3.75 2.78
CA LEU A 91 12.24 4.67 1.87
C LEU A 91 11.59 5.83 2.65
N ASP A 92 12.13 7.02 2.48
CA ASP A 92 11.57 8.25 3.08
C ASP A 92 10.80 9.06 2.03
N LEU A 93 9.57 8.64 1.71
CA LEU A 93 8.75 9.26 0.65
C LEU A 93 8.06 10.56 1.08
N ALA A 94 7.66 10.65 2.35
CA ALA A 94 6.61 11.57 2.78
C ALA A 94 7.06 13.00 3.09
N LEU A 95 8.30 13.26 3.55
CA LEU A 95 8.75 14.63 3.86
C LEU A 95 10.24 14.83 3.57
N PRO A 96 10.68 16.05 3.19
CA PRO A 96 12.09 16.31 2.97
C PRO A 96 12.81 16.27 4.32
N ALA A 97 14.04 15.75 4.36
CA ALA A 97 14.89 15.74 5.56
C ALA A 97 15.34 17.17 5.99
N THR A 98 14.60 18.22 5.63
CA THR A 98 14.92 19.64 5.79
C THR A 98 14.94 20.11 7.24
N GLN A 99 14.72 19.23 8.21
CA GLN A 99 14.85 19.52 9.64
C GLN A 99 15.60 18.43 10.42
N ASN A 100 16.53 17.67 9.79
CA ASN A 100 17.11 16.45 10.40
C ASN A 100 16.06 15.40 10.81
N ARG A 101 14.83 15.51 10.29
CA ARG A 101 13.73 14.58 10.54
C ARG A 101 13.28 13.99 9.23
N SER A 102 13.69 12.76 8.99
CA SER A 102 13.09 11.89 7.97
C SER A 102 11.76 11.39 8.53
N HIS A 103 10.65 12.04 8.18
CA HIS A 103 9.36 11.47 8.55
C HIS A 103 9.19 10.19 7.75
N PRO A 104 9.14 9.04 8.44
CA PRO A 104 9.11 7.77 7.75
C PRO A 104 7.77 7.65 7.03
N GLY A 105 7.78 7.11 5.82
CA GLY A 105 6.55 6.71 5.14
C GLY A 105 6.16 5.30 5.56
N LYS A 106 4.93 4.85 5.29
CA LYS A 106 4.54 3.43 5.43
C LYS A 106 3.91 2.86 4.16
N ASN A 107 3.94 1.53 4.07
CA ASN A 107 3.29 0.72 3.02
C ASN A 107 3.68 1.17 1.59
N PRO A 108 4.98 1.13 1.23
CA PRO A 108 5.44 1.59 -0.07
C PRO A 108 5.02 0.60 -1.18
N ALA A 109 4.25 1.08 -2.14
CA ALA A 109 4.00 0.39 -3.39
C ALA A 109 5.01 0.84 -4.45
N LEU A 110 5.69 -0.10 -5.11
CA LEU A 110 6.66 0.17 -6.17
C LEU A 110 6.21 -0.44 -7.50
N LEU A 111 6.63 0.21 -8.59
CA LEU A 111 6.60 -0.28 -9.97
C LEU A 111 7.91 0.05 -10.68
N PRO A 112 8.29 -0.69 -11.74
CA PRO A 112 9.28 -0.20 -12.69
C PRO A 112 8.88 1.19 -13.20
N LEU A 113 9.86 2.06 -13.46
CA LEU A 113 9.58 3.39 -13.96
C LEU A 113 8.85 3.30 -15.32
N PRO A 114 7.66 3.90 -15.47
CA PRO A 114 6.99 3.97 -16.76
C PRO A 114 7.88 4.65 -17.81
N GLU A 115 7.88 4.12 -19.03
CA GLU A 115 8.72 4.60 -20.14
C GLU A 115 8.57 6.11 -20.36
N ARG A 116 7.33 6.63 -20.31
CA ARG A 116 7.04 8.07 -20.45
C ARG A 116 7.72 8.99 -19.43
N LEU A 117 8.21 8.46 -18.31
CA LEU A 117 8.94 9.22 -17.29
C LEU A 117 10.46 9.09 -17.45
N SER A 118 10.94 8.14 -18.25
CA SER A 118 12.37 7.84 -18.37
C SER A 118 13.14 8.98 -19.03
N ASP A 119 12.53 9.69 -19.97
CA ASP A 119 13.15 10.87 -20.61
C ASP A 119 13.33 12.03 -19.62
N ALA A 120 12.35 12.25 -18.75
CA ALA A 120 12.41 13.28 -17.72
C ALA A 120 13.34 12.90 -16.55
N PHE A 121 13.49 11.60 -16.29
CA PHE A 121 14.28 11.05 -15.20
C PHE A 121 15.19 9.92 -15.72
N PRO A 122 16.28 10.23 -16.43
CA PRO A 122 17.15 9.21 -17.03
C PRO A 122 17.86 8.32 -16.00
N GLU A 123 18.02 8.80 -14.77
CA GLU A 123 18.54 8.02 -13.64
C GLU A 123 17.46 7.25 -12.88
N GLY A 124 16.19 7.53 -13.19
CA GLY A 124 15.04 6.92 -12.55
C GLY A 124 14.89 5.46 -12.93
N ARG A 125 14.56 4.64 -11.93
CA ARG A 125 14.36 3.19 -12.06
C ARG A 125 12.99 2.75 -11.58
N TRP A 126 12.46 3.41 -10.56
CA TRP A 126 11.22 3.01 -9.93
C TRP A 126 10.26 4.19 -9.80
N LEU A 127 8.97 3.88 -9.94
CA LEU A 127 7.90 4.73 -9.41
C LEU A 127 7.44 4.12 -8.09
N ALA A 128 7.48 4.90 -7.02
CA ALA A 128 6.96 4.50 -5.72
C ALA A 128 5.76 5.36 -5.34
N ALA A 129 4.82 4.78 -4.60
CA ALA A 129 3.79 5.51 -3.89
C ALA A 129 3.73 5.04 -2.44
N GLY A 130 3.51 5.95 -1.50
CA GLY A 130 3.41 5.59 -0.09
C GLY A 130 2.78 6.70 0.73
N ARG A 131 2.31 6.32 1.91
CA ARG A 131 1.68 7.24 2.88
C ARG A 131 2.74 7.80 3.81
N ALA A 132 2.51 8.98 4.37
CA ALA A 132 3.20 9.40 5.58
C ALA A 132 2.94 8.44 6.76
N GLY A 133 3.95 8.26 7.62
CA GLY A 133 3.85 7.50 8.85
C GLY A 133 2.80 8.06 9.82
N TRP A 134 2.42 7.25 10.79
CA TRP A 134 1.43 7.62 11.80
C TRP A 134 2.00 8.62 12.84
N MET A 135 1.13 9.37 13.53
CA MET A 135 1.58 10.34 14.56
C MET A 135 2.27 9.69 15.76
N ARG A 136 2.11 8.37 15.97
CA ARG A 136 2.78 7.64 17.05
C ARG A 136 4.12 7.04 16.64
N CYS A 137 4.56 7.30 15.41
CA CYS A 137 5.88 6.87 14.99
C CYS A 137 6.94 7.69 15.72
N PRO A 138 8.09 7.10 16.07
CA PRO A 138 9.09 7.82 16.81
C PRO A 138 9.62 8.99 15.97
N GLY A 139 9.84 10.14 16.60
CA GLY A 139 10.14 11.41 15.93
C GLY A 139 8.90 12.23 15.53
N MET A 140 7.68 11.77 15.86
CA MET A 140 6.42 12.50 15.71
C MET A 140 5.87 13.05 17.04
N GLU A 141 6.63 12.95 18.14
CA GLU A 141 6.19 13.31 19.50
C GLU A 141 5.87 14.80 19.65
N ASP A 142 6.55 15.66 18.89
CA ASP A 142 6.26 17.10 18.86
C ASP A 142 4.84 17.41 18.34
N PHE A 143 4.20 16.47 17.64
CA PHE A 143 2.80 16.58 17.24
C PHE A 143 1.83 16.17 18.36
N ALA A 144 2.28 15.43 19.37
CA ALA A 144 1.45 14.97 20.48
C ALA A 144 1.24 16.04 21.56
N ALA A 145 2.08 17.07 21.61
CA ALA A 145 2.02 18.14 22.61
C ALA A 145 0.88 19.16 22.40
N GLY A 146 0.07 19.04 21.34
CA GLY A 146 -0.99 20.00 21.00
C GLY A 146 -2.26 19.39 20.39
N GLN A 147 -3.19 18.99 21.25
CA GLN A 147 -4.65 18.85 21.06
C GLN A 147 -5.24 17.81 20.06
N ALA A 148 -6.43 17.32 20.43
CA ALA A 148 -7.22 16.27 19.76
C ALA A 148 -7.62 16.55 18.29
N GLU A 149 -7.47 17.77 17.78
CA GLU A 149 -7.65 18.08 16.35
C GLU A 149 -6.59 17.39 15.45
N TYR A 150 -5.52 16.84 16.03
CA TYR A 150 -4.39 16.29 15.29
C TYR A 150 -4.57 14.89 14.70
N MET A 151 -5.49 14.06 15.24
CA MET A 151 -5.78 12.76 14.63
C MET A 151 -6.27 12.93 13.18
N MET A 152 -6.94 14.03 12.85
CA MET A 152 -7.40 14.34 11.49
C MET A 152 -6.26 14.65 10.52
N ASN A 153 -5.24 15.40 10.95
CA ASN A 153 -4.13 15.77 10.08
C ASN A 153 -3.27 14.57 9.63
N THR A 154 -3.23 13.49 10.41
CA THR A 154 -2.40 12.31 10.08
C THR A 154 -3.12 11.21 9.31
N TYR A 155 -4.46 11.12 9.40
CA TYR A 155 -5.21 10.37 8.40
C TYR A 155 -5.24 11.12 7.07
N CYS A 156 -5.19 12.46 7.06
CA CYS A 156 -5.39 13.25 5.85
C CYS A 156 -4.12 13.90 5.28
N SER A 157 -2.93 13.46 5.71
CA SER A 157 -1.67 13.87 5.06
C SER A 157 -1.53 13.30 3.64
N GLY A 158 -2.31 12.27 3.31
CA GLY A 158 -2.40 11.65 2.00
C GLY A 158 -1.22 10.77 1.65
N SER A 159 -1.20 10.34 0.40
CA SER A 159 -0.11 9.58 -0.20
C SER A 159 0.73 10.46 -1.12
N TYR A 160 1.97 10.04 -1.31
CA TYR A 160 2.93 10.67 -2.20
C TYR A 160 3.32 9.68 -3.29
N ALA A 161 3.55 10.18 -4.50
CA ALA A 161 4.23 9.46 -5.56
C ALA A 161 5.66 10.01 -5.68
N ALA A 162 6.63 9.15 -5.97
CA ALA A 162 8.03 9.51 -6.12
C ALA A 162 8.71 8.71 -7.22
N VAL A 163 9.61 9.35 -7.94
CA VAL A 163 10.56 8.68 -8.84
C VAL A 163 11.83 8.41 -8.06
N LEU A 164 12.29 7.16 -8.08
CA LEU A 164 13.48 6.70 -7.36
C LEU A 164 14.57 6.26 -8.33
N ASP A 165 15.84 6.48 -7.99
CA ASP A 165 16.99 5.93 -8.71
C ASP A 165 17.26 4.45 -8.38
N LYS A 166 18.35 3.90 -8.91
CA LYS A 166 18.79 2.51 -8.66
C LYS A 166 19.17 2.21 -7.19
N ASP A 167 19.50 3.24 -6.43
CA ASP A 167 19.87 3.16 -5.01
C ASP A 167 18.69 3.56 -4.10
N PHE A 168 17.48 3.64 -4.68
CA PHE A 168 16.23 4.06 -4.05
C PHE A 168 16.23 5.50 -3.50
N ARG A 169 17.07 6.39 -4.05
CA ARG A 169 17.04 7.82 -3.71
C ARG A 169 15.93 8.53 -4.47
N VAL A 170 15.25 9.46 -3.79
CA VAL A 170 14.15 10.24 -4.38
C VAL A 170 14.71 11.29 -5.36
N LEU A 171 14.39 11.15 -6.64
CA LEU A 171 14.73 12.11 -7.70
C LEU A 171 13.67 13.22 -7.84
N ALA A 172 12.40 12.84 -7.75
CA ALA A 172 11.26 13.75 -7.77
C ALA A 172 10.10 13.15 -6.96
N ARG A 173 9.20 14.01 -6.48
CA ARG A 173 7.99 13.57 -5.78
C ARG A 173 6.85 14.55 -5.92
N SER A 174 5.64 14.04 -5.72
CA SER A 174 4.39 14.79 -5.66
C SER A 174 3.50 14.23 -4.56
N LYS A 175 2.75 15.08 -3.86
CA LYS A 175 1.54 14.62 -3.17
C LYS A 175 0.58 14.10 -4.25
N ILE A 176 -0.11 13.00 -3.98
CA ILE A 176 -1.17 12.48 -4.86
C ILE A 176 -2.43 13.28 -4.57
N ALA A 177 -2.79 14.16 -5.49
CA ALA A 177 -4.04 14.93 -5.43
C ALA A 177 -5.22 14.11 -5.94
N VAL A 178 -6.44 14.55 -5.64
CA VAL A 178 -7.66 14.06 -6.28
C VAL A 178 -8.32 15.25 -6.94
N GLU A 179 -8.24 15.31 -8.26
CA GLU A 179 -8.78 16.42 -9.04
C GLU A 179 -10.30 16.37 -9.10
N GLY A 180 -10.91 17.56 -9.02
CA GLY A 180 -12.38 17.70 -9.02
C GLY A 180 -13.01 17.50 -7.66
N ASP A 181 -12.24 17.28 -6.58
CA ASP A 181 -12.74 17.32 -5.21
C ASP A 181 -11.64 17.66 -4.18
N ASP A 182 -11.49 18.95 -3.86
CA ASP A 182 -10.53 19.48 -2.89
C ASP A 182 -10.70 18.86 -1.48
N ARG A 183 -11.85 18.24 -1.19
CA ARG A 183 -12.17 17.65 0.12
C ARG A 183 -11.64 16.23 0.28
N THR A 184 -11.22 15.62 -0.81
CA THR A 184 -10.62 14.27 -0.82
C THR A 184 -9.09 14.31 -0.71
N GLU A 185 -8.51 15.51 -0.61
CA GLU A 185 -7.10 15.65 -0.25
C GLU A 185 -6.81 14.94 1.08
N GLY A 186 -6.01 13.88 1.01
CA GLY A 186 -5.71 13.06 2.17
C GLY A 186 -6.48 11.74 2.29
N ALA A 187 -7.49 11.51 1.46
CA ALA A 187 -8.27 10.27 1.48
C ALA A 187 -7.52 9.08 0.84
N VAL A 188 -6.44 9.31 0.10
CA VAL A 188 -5.78 8.28 -0.69
C VAL A 188 -4.72 7.56 0.13
N MET A 189 -4.99 6.32 0.57
CA MET A 189 -4.17 5.62 1.58
C MET A 189 -3.96 4.14 1.27
N ASP A 190 -2.89 3.56 1.80
CA ASP A 190 -2.52 2.14 1.60
C ASP A 190 -2.54 1.72 0.13
N LEU A 191 -2.00 2.57 -0.75
CA LEU A 191 -2.03 2.33 -2.19
C LEU A 191 -1.36 1.02 -2.58
N ARG A 192 -1.93 0.36 -3.59
CA ARG A 192 -1.23 -0.59 -4.44
C ARG A 192 -1.13 0.00 -5.82
N LEU A 193 0.04 -0.13 -6.42
CA LEU A 193 0.30 0.26 -7.80
C LEU A 193 0.26 -0.99 -8.68
N PHE A 194 -0.26 -0.83 -9.90
CA PHE A 194 -0.21 -1.85 -10.93
C PHE A 194 0.09 -1.23 -12.29
N ALA A 195 1.18 -1.67 -12.92
CA ALA A 195 1.52 -1.29 -14.29
C ALA A 195 0.71 -2.17 -15.25
N HIS A 196 -0.30 -1.58 -15.89
CA HIS A 196 -1.14 -2.26 -16.87
C HIS A 196 -0.40 -2.36 -18.21
N SER A 197 -0.63 -3.44 -18.96
CA SER A 197 -0.01 -3.67 -20.28
C SER A 197 -0.23 -2.54 -21.29
N SER A 198 -1.33 -1.78 -21.15
CA SER A 198 -1.61 -0.60 -21.97
C SER A 198 -0.81 0.67 -21.59
N GLY A 199 0.13 0.58 -20.64
CA GLY A 199 0.89 1.73 -20.13
C GLY A 199 0.17 2.60 -19.09
N ARG A 200 -1.07 2.24 -18.72
CA ARG A 200 -1.80 2.87 -17.61
C ARG A 200 -1.25 2.41 -16.27
N ILE A 201 -1.45 3.22 -15.24
CA ILE A 201 -1.11 2.86 -13.86
C ILE A 201 -2.41 2.77 -13.09
N LEU A 202 -2.84 1.55 -12.79
CA LEU A 202 -4.01 1.33 -11.97
C LEU A 202 -3.62 1.36 -10.50
N VAL A 203 -4.49 1.91 -9.66
CA VAL A 203 -4.28 1.94 -8.23
C VAL A 203 -5.47 1.39 -7.48
N SER A 204 -5.20 0.64 -6.42
CA SER A 204 -6.19 0.32 -5.40
C SER A 204 -5.80 0.98 -4.09
N PHE A 205 -6.77 1.51 -3.33
CA PHE A 205 -6.48 2.23 -2.09
C PHE A 205 -7.67 2.20 -1.13
N GLN A 206 -7.45 2.60 0.13
CA GLN A 206 -8.50 2.78 1.14
C GLN A 206 -8.72 4.26 1.44
N ALA A 207 -9.98 4.65 1.69
CA ALA A 207 -10.38 6.03 1.95
C ALA A 207 -10.50 6.37 3.46
N TYR A 208 -9.37 6.37 4.20
CA TYR A 208 -9.42 6.42 5.68
C TYR A 208 -10.03 7.71 6.27
N CYS A 209 -10.03 8.85 5.56
CA CYS A 209 -10.54 10.13 6.09
C CYS A 209 -12.06 10.30 6.03
N GLN A 210 -12.80 9.41 5.36
CA GLN A 210 -14.22 9.61 5.05
C GLN A 210 -15.18 8.64 5.77
N LEU A 211 -14.80 8.11 6.94
CA LEU A 211 -15.59 7.15 7.74
C LEU A 211 -15.84 5.78 7.08
N GLU A 212 -15.53 5.61 5.79
CA GLU A 212 -15.58 4.33 5.08
C GLU A 212 -14.23 3.57 5.14
N LEU A 213 -13.72 3.32 6.35
CA LEU A 213 -12.45 2.59 6.61
C LEU A 213 -12.43 1.14 6.08
N THR A 214 -13.52 0.69 5.49
CA THR A 214 -13.72 -0.68 5.09
C THR A 214 -13.62 -0.88 3.58
N HIS A 215 -13.84 0.16 2.75
CA HIS A 215 -13.92 0.01 1.30
C HIS A 215 -12.58 0.27 0.59
N ALA A 216 -12.33 -0.56 -0.43
CA ALA A 216 -11.31 -0.33 -1.42
C ALA A 216 -11.88 0.50 -2.57
N PHE A 217 -11.05 1.41 -3.07
CA PHE A 217 -11.31 2.23 -4.24
C PHE A 217 -10.32 1.87 -5.33
N LEU A 218 -10.74 2.01 -6.59
CA LEU A 218 -9.90 1.93 -7.76
C LEU A 218 -9.89 3.26 -8.50
N ALA A 219 -8.75 3.55 -9.12
CA ALA A 219 -8.60 4.68 -10.02
C ALA A 219 -7.41 4.46 -10.97
N GLU A 220 -7.28 5.31 -11.97
CA GLU A 220 -6.02 5.49 -12.70
C GLU A 220 -5.17 6.57 -12.01
N LEU A 221 -3.89 6.30 -11.84
CA LEU A 221 -2.91 7.29 -11.39
C LEU A 221 -2.33 8.03 -12.60
N HIS A 222 -2.73 9.29 -12.70
CA HIS A 222 -2.22 10.20 -13.71
C HIS A 222 -0.91 10.82 -13.23
N LEU A 223 0.04 10.90 -14.15
CA LEU A 223 1.36 11.47 -13.91
C LEU A 223 1.67 12.47 -15.01
N ASP A 224 2.20 13.61 -14.60
CA ASP A 224 2.71 14.66 -15.48
C ASP A 224 4.09 15.09 -14.98
N VAL A 225 4.96 15.42 -15.92
CA VAL A 225 6.36 15.72 -15.66
C VAL A 225 6.77 16.99 -16.36
N GLY A 226 7.42 17.86 -15.61
CA GLY A 226 8.19 18.95 -16.17
C GLY A 226 9.66 18.83 -15.80
N PRO A 227 10.51 19.75 -16.28
CA PRO A 227 11.97 19.68 -16.09
C PRO A 227 12.44 19.56 -14.63
N ARG A 228 11.57 19.88 -13.65
CA ARG A 228 11.88 19.86 -12.21
C ARG A 228 10.71 19.48 -11.33
N PHE A 229 9.64 18.91 -11.88
CA PHE A 229 8.49 18.51 -11.07
C PHE A 229 7.91 17.19 -11.55
N LEU A 230 7.37 16.46 -10.58
CA LEU A 230 6.42 15.39 -10.79
C LEU A 230 5.08 15.93 -10.29
N ARG A 231 4.02 15.71 -11.04
CA ARG A 231 2.64 15.89 -10.58
C ARG A 231 1.96 14.53 -10.64
N ALA A 232 1.29 14.15 -9.57
CA ALA A 232 0.55 12.90 -9.47
C ALA A 232 -0.85 13.16 -8.96
N TRP A 233 -1.86 12.59 -9.62
CA TRP A 233 -3.24 12.78 -9.23
C TRP A 233 -4.16 11.63 -9.66
N LEU A 234 -5.31 11.55 -9.01
CA LEU A 234 -6.47 10.75 -9.41
C LEU A 234 -7.57 11.71 -9.88
N ARG A 235 -8.47 11.29 -10.76
CA ARG A 235 -9.67 12.08 -11.07
C ARG A 235 -10.84 11.58 -10.25
N SER A 236 -11.59 12.48 -9.62
CA SER A 236 -12.78 12.12 -8.83
C SER A 236 -13.81 11.35 -9.65
N SER A 237 -13.98 11.70 -10.93
CA SER A 237 -14.87 11.02 -11.88
C SER A 237 -14.46 9.59 -12.24
N GLU A 238 -13.23 9.19 -11.95
CA GLU A 238 -12.70 7.85 -12.23
C GLU A 238 -12.67 6.96 -10.98
N LEU A 239 -13.05 7.50 -9.82
CA LEU A 239 -13.06 6.75 -8.57
C LEU A 239 -14.17 5.70 -8.56
N GLN A 240 -13.75 4.44 -8.41
CA GLN A 240 -14.67 3.31 -8.33
C GLN A 240 -14.56 2.64 -6.96
N ARG A 241 -15.65 2.59 -6.20
CA ARG A 241 -15.74 1.82 -4.95
C ARG A 241 -15.97 0.35 -5.28
N LEU A 242 -15.13 -0.52 -4.74
CA LEU A 242 -15.27 -1.97 -4.93
C LEU A 242 -16.19 -2.61 -3.90
N LYS A 243 -17.14 -3.42 -4.40
CA LYS A 243 -17.99 -4.30 -3.59
C LYS A 243 -18.05 -5.71 -4.17
N ASP A 244 -18.43 -6.66 -3.32
CA ASP A 244 -18.79 -8.02 -3.77
C ASP A 244 -20.26 -8.03 -4.23
N CYS A 245 -20.55 -8.52 -5.44
CA CYS A 245 -21.94 -8.54 -5.93
C CYS A 245 -22.89 -9.37 -5.03
N ARG A 246 -22.34 -10.37 -4.32
CA ARG A 246 -23.15 -11.33 -3.56
C ARG A 246 -23.31 -10.92 -2.10
N LYS A 247 -22.46 -10.03 -1.61
CA LYS A 247 -22.38 -9.65 -0.20
C LYS A 247 -22.00 -8.19 -0.12
N ASP A 248 -22.69 -7.40 0.71
CA ASP A 248 -22.24 -6.03 0.99
C ASP A 248 -21.02 -6.02 1.95
N THR A 249 -20.02 -6.87 1.68
CA THR A 249 -18.78 -6.91 2.43
C THR A 249 -17.71 -6.15 1.69
N ALA A 250 -17.24 -5.10 2.33
CA ALA A 250 -16.19 -4.25 1.83
C ALA A 250 -14.90 -5.04 1.53
N LYS A 251 -14.29 -4.76 0.40
CA LYS A 251 -12.99 -5.33 0.00
C LYS A 251 -11.86 -4.48 0.57
N LYS A 252 -10.74 -5.08 0.95
CA LYS A 252 -9.56 -4.36 1.44
C LYS A 252 -8.33 -4.72 0.61
N ASN A 253 -7.65 -3.70 0.08
CA ASN A 253 -6.35 -3.81 -0.59
C ASN A 253 -6.29 -4.90 -1.69
N PRO A 254 -7.19 -4.89 -2.67
CA PRO A 254 -7.13 -5.89 -3.74
C PRO A 254 -5.85 -5.73 -4.56
N GLY A 255 -5.30 -6.86 -4.97
CA GLY A 255 -4.22 -6.90 -5.96
C GLY A 255 -4.76 -6.90 -7.38
N PHE A 256 -3.88 -6.68 -8.34
CA PHE A 256 -4.18 -6.79 -9.76
C PHE A 256 -3.35 -7.89 -10.40
N LEU A 257 -3.87 -8.48 -11.46
CA LEU A 257 -3.14 -9.40 -12.33
C LEU A 257 -3.68 -9.32 -13.76
N GLU A 258 -2.83 -9.57 -14.75
CA GLU A 258 -3.20 -9.61 -16.16
C GLU A 258 -3.02 -11.02 -16.71
N SER A 259 -4.08 -11.61 -17.26
CA SER A 259 -4.05 -12.93 -17.87
C SER A 259 -4.93 -12.95 -19.11
N GLN A 260 -4.46 -13.57 -20.20
CA GLN A 260 -5.22 -13.72 -21.45
C GLN A 260 -5.79 -12.38 -21.99
N GLY A 261 -5.01 -11.30 -21.86
CA GLY A 261 -5.41 -9.96 -22.33
C GLY A 261 -6.48 -9.26 -21.49
N ARG A 262 -6.78 -9.78 -20.29
CA ARG A 262 -7.75 -9.22 -19.36
C ARG A 262 -7.10 -8.85 -18.04
N THR A 263 -7.59 -7.76 -17.43
CA THR A 263 -7.21 -7.36 -16.08
C THR A 263 -8.17 -7.96 -15.06
N TYR A 264 -7.62 -8.53 -14.00
CA TYR A 264 -8.37 -9.10 -12.90
C TYR A 264 -8.00 -8.42 -11.59
N ILE A 265 -8.99 -8.34 -10.70
CA ILE A 265 -8.85 -7.93 -9.31
C ILE A 265 -8.77 -9.18 -8.44
N LEU A 266 -7.66 -9.36 -7.75
CA LEU A 266 -7.46 -10.42 -6.75
C LEU A 266 -7.89 -9.90 -5.36
N ASP A 267 -9.03 -10.38 -4.86
CA ASP A 267 -9.53 -10.06 -3.52
C ASP A 267 -8.88 -10.94 -2.45
N ARG A 268 -8.89 -12.26 -2.68
CA ARG A 268 -8.39 -13.24 -1.70
C ARG A 268 -7.48 -14.24 -2.37
N VAL A 269 -6.42 -14.59 -1.66
CA VAL A 269 -5.51 -15.67 -2.06
C VAL A 269 -6.14 -17.02 -1.74
N TYR A 270 -6.77 -17.14 -0.55
CA TYR A 270 -7.46 -18.36 -0.15
C TYR A 270 -8.75 -18.13 0.65
N PRO A 271 -9.88 -18.77 0.28
CA PRO A 271 -10.09 -19.40 -1.04
C PRO A 271 -9.88 -18.36 -2.15
N THR A 272 -9.24 -18.77 -3.25
CA THR A 272 -8.85 -17.81 -4.28
C THR A 272 -10.08 -17.19 -4.90
N THR A 273 -10.13 -15.86 -4.84
CA THR A 273 -11.28 -15.07 -5.27
C THR A 273 -10.78 -13.93 -6.14
N ALA A 274 -11.11 -13.97 -7.43
CA ALA A 274 -10.75 -12.92 -8.38
C ALA A 274 -11.94 -12.59 -9.29
N GLY A 275 -11.98 -11.39 -9.85
CA GLY A 275 -12.98 -11.00 -10.85
C GLY A 275 -12.37 -10.13 -11.94
N VAL A 276 -13.00 -10.10 -13.11
CA VAL A 276 -12.52 -9.32 -14.27
C VAL A 276 -12.86 -7.85 -14.05
N LEU A 277 -11.89 -6.96 -14.27
CA LEU A 277 -12.08 -5.51 -14.16
C LEU A 277 -12.97 -4.97 -15.29
N ASP A 278 -12.89 -5.49 -16.51
CA ASP A 278 -13.70 -4.96 -17.63
C ASP A 278 -15.13 -5.53 -17.70
N GLU A 279 -15.44 -6.59 -16.95
CA GLU A 279 -16.79 -7.19 -16.88
C GLU A 279 -17.57 -6.72 -15.64
N ILE A 280 -17.29 -5.52 -15.16
CA ILE A 280 -18.06 -4.90 -14.08
C ILE A 280 -19.44 -4.55 -14.62
N VAL A 281 -20.45 -5.36 -14.28
CA VAL A 281 -21.77 -5.38 -14.92
C VAL A 281 -22.70 -4.25 -14.41
N HIS A 282 -22.42 -3.68 -13.24
CA HIS A 282 -23.31 -2.70 -12.62
C HIS A 282 -22.53 -1.53 -12.04
N HIS A 283 -22.83 -0.33 -12.56
CA HIS A 283 -22.47 0.94 -11.96
C HIS A 283 -23.70 1.47 -11.23
N GLU A 284 -23.73 1.30 -9.91
CA GLU A 284 -24.62 2.12 -9.10
C GLU A 284 -23.87 3.40 -8.74
N SER A 285 -24.41 4.52 -9.16
CA SER A 285 -23.87 5.83 -8.79
C SER A 285 -24.46 6.23 -7.44
N HIS A 286 -23.60 6.42 -6.46
CA HIS A 286 -24.00 6.84 -5.12
C HIS A 286 -23.28 8.12 -4.75
N ASN A 287 -24.00 9.03 -4.10
CA ASN A 287 -23.39 10.18 -3.45
C ASN A 287 -23.00 9.73 -2.03
N LEU A 288 -21.70 9.57 -1.79
CA LEU A 288 -21.20 9.33 -0.45
C LEU A 288 -21.21 10.65 0.31
N THR A 289 -22.06 10.74 1.33
CA THR A 289 -22.03 11.88 2.25
C THR A 289 -20.74 11.80 3.08
N THR A 290 -19.79 12.66 2.76
CA THR A 290 -18.58 12.87 3.53
C THR A 290 -18.80 14.00 4.53
N ARG A 291 -17.88 14.16 5.49
CA ARG A 291 -17.91 15.29 6.44
C ARG A 291 -17.95 16.66 5.74
N ASN A 292 -17.42 16.75 4.53
CA ASN A 292 -17.28 17.99 3.77
C ASN A 292 -18.29 18.09 2.60
N GLY A 293 -19.29 17.20 2.55
CA GLY A 293 -20.36 17.16 1.54
C GLY A 293 -20.36 15.89 0.70
N GLU A 294 -21.02 15.89 -0.45
CA GLU A 294 -21.22 14.66 -1.25
C GLU A 294 -20.06 14.39 -2.23
N LEU A 295 -19.50 13.18 -2.15
CA LEU A 295 -18.56 12.64 -3.15
C LEU A 295 -19.32 11.69 -4.07
N HIS A 296 -19.33 11.97 -5.37
CA HIS A 296 -19.93 11.07 -6.34
C HIS A 296 -18.99 9.89 -6.59
N VAL A 297 -19.44 8.67 -6.26
CA VAL A 297 -18.64 7.45 -6.43
C VAL A 297 -19.43 6.43 -7.22
N GLN A 298 -18.77 5.88 -8.24
CA GLN A 298 -19.28 4.73 -8.95
C GLN A 298 -19.01 3.48 -8.12
N THR A 299 -20.04 2.75 -7.74
CA THR A 299 -19.86 1.45 -7.11
C THR A 299 -19.73 0.39 -8.17
N THR A 300 -18.63 -0.34 -8.08
CA THR A 300 -18.24 -1.44 -8.95
C THR A 300 -18.50 -2.76 -8.23
N CYS A 301 -19.31 -3.59 -8.87
CA CYS A 301 -19.69 -4.91 -8.40
C CYS A 301 -18.79 -5.99 -9.03
N LEU A 302 -17.97 -6.66 -8.22
CA LEU A 302 -17.03 -7.69 -8.68
C LEU A 302 -17.68 -9.07 -8.72
N HIS A 303 -17.92 -9.60 -9.93
CA HIS A 303 -18.30 -10.99 -10.13
C HIS A 303 -17.09 -11.89 -9.90
N THR A 304 -17.03 -12.49 -8.73
CA THR A 304 -15.89 -13.30 -8.35
C THR A 304 -16.03 -14.73 -8.87
N VAL A 305 -15.00 -15.21 -9.56
CA VAL A 305 -14.76 -16.63 -9.75
C VAL A 305 -13.98 -17.14 -8.55
N SER A 306 -14.47 -18.20 -7.93
CA SER A 306 -13.78 -18.88 -6.85
C SER A 306 -13.23 -20.19 -7.37
N ALA A 307 -11.94 -20.43 -7.21
CA ALA A 307 -11.44 -21.79 -7.28
C ALA A 307 -12.07 -22.57 -6.12
N ALA A 308 -12.69 -23.71 -6.42
CA ALA A 308 -13.14 -24.62 -5.37
C ALA A 308 -11.88 -25.12 -4.63
N ALA A 309 -11.81 -24.91 -3.33
CA ALA A 309 -10.74 -25.46 -2.52
C ALA A 309 -11.28 -26.70 -1.81
N PRO A 310 -10.88 -27.92 -2.22
CA PRO A 310 -11.42 -29.14 -1.65
C PRO A 310 -11.13 -29.26 -0.15
N THR A 311 -9.98 -28.74 0.32
CA THR A 311 -9.64 -28.60 1.74
C THR A 311 -8.66 -27.44 1.98
N SER A 312 -8.70 -26.84 3.18
CA SER A 312 -7.69 -25.86 3.61
C SER A 312 -6.30 -26.50 3.68
N PRO A 313 -5.28 -25.94 3.00
CA PRO A 313 -3.91 -26.45 3.15
C PRO A 313 -3.37 -26.17 4.55
N TRP A 314 -3.91 -25.15 5.23
CA TRP A 314 -3.68 -24.91 6.64
C TRP A 314 -4.55 -25.82 7.48
N ARG A 315 -3.92 -26.74 8.22
CA ARG A 315 -4.56 -27.56 9.26
C ARG A 315 -4.32 -26.90 10.63
N ASN A 316 -5.07 -27.22 11.68
CA ASN A 316 -4.73 -26.86 13.08
C ASN A 316 -4.22 -25.42 13.37
N CYS A 317 -4.54 -24.41 12.56
CA CYS A 317 -4.07 -23.06 12.79
C CYS A 317 -4.80 -22.46 13.98
N ARG A 318 -4.04 -22.10 15.02
CA ARG A 318 -4.54 -21.36 16.18
C ARG A 318 -4.13 -19.89 16.07
N GLY A 319 -4.76 -19.01 16.87
CA GLY A 319 -4.38 -17.58 16.91
C GLY A 319 -4.85 -16.71 15.74
N GLN A 320 -5.70 -17.24 14.85
CA GLN A 320 -6.43 -16.47 13.84
C GLN A 320 -7.92 -16.42 14.19
N GLN A 321 -8.55 -15.25 14.00
CA GLN A 321 -10.00 -15.13 14.15
C GLN A 321 -10.73 -15.79 12.99
N GLY A 322 -11.38 -16.93 13.27
CA GLY A 322 -12.18 -17.65 12.30
C GLY A 322 -11.34 -18.48 11.31
N PRO A 323 -11.90 -18.86 10.15
CA PRO A 323 -11.19 -19.68 9.18
C PRO A 323 -9.94 -18.96 8.69
N VAL A 324 -8.88 -19.72 8.41
CA VAL A 324 -7.63 -19.18 7.87
C VAL A 324 -7.92 -18.44 6.57
N ARG A 325 -7.53 -17.17 6.55
CA ARG A 325 -7.62 -16.29 5.38
C ARG A 325 -6.25 -15.73 5.11
N LEU A 326 -5.64 -16.19 4.02
CA LEU A 326 -4.47 -15.55 3.45
C LEU A 326 -4.94 -14.35 2.62
N HIS A 327 -4.70 -13.16 3.16
CA HIS A 327 -5.07 -11.92 2.51
C HIS A 327 -3.99 -11.52 1.51
N ASN A 328 -4.41 -10.94 0.39
CA ASN A 328 -3.45 -10.42 -0.57
C ASN A 328 -2.71 -9.20 0.02
N GLY A 329 -1.39 -9.13 -0.18
CA GLY A 329 -0.59 -7.95 0.13
C GLY A 329 -0.42 -7.08 -1.12
N PRO A 330 0.60 -7.34 -1.95
CA PRO A 330 0.85 -6.68 -3.23
C PRO A 330 0.17 -7.39 -4.42
N SER A 331 0.18 -6.74 -5.58
CA SER A 331 -0.15 -7.40 -6.85
C SER A 331 0.86 -8.54 -7.13
N PRO A 332 0.43 -9.76 -7.48
CA PRO A 332 1.33 -10.83 -7.86
C PRO A 332 2.16 -10.50 -9.11
N VAL A 333 3.37 -11.06 -9.20
CA VAL A 333 4.25 -10.94 -10.37
C VAL A 333 4.12 -12.18 -11.26
N TRP A 334 4.17 -11.98 -12.58
CA TRP A 334 4.11 -13.06 -13.55
C TRP A 334 5.47 -13.76 -13.71
N LEU A 335 5.52 -15.07 -13.49
CA LEU A 335 6.70 -15.89 -13.76
C LEU A 335 6.57 -16.57 -15.12
N LYS A 336 7.10 -15.91 -16.16
CA LYS A 336 6.97 -16.32 -17.56
C LYS A 336 7.36 -17.78 -17.79
N ASP A 337 8.49 -18.24 -17.25
CA ASP A 337 9.02 -19.59 -17.51
C ASP A 337 8.17 -20.69 -16.87
N ARG A 338 7.33 -20.34 -15.90
CA ARG A 338 6.48 -21.28 -15.16
C ARG A 338 4.99 -21.11 -15.48
N GLN A 339 4.62 -20.04 -16.18
CA GLN A 339 3.23 -19.69 -16.49
C GLN A 339 2.34 -19.61 -15.23
N VAL A 340 2.87 -19.02 -14.15
CA VAL A 340 2.19 -18.84 -12.86
C VAL A 340 2.37 -17.42 -12.33
N PHE A 341 1.49 -17.01 -11.43
CA PHE A 341 1.67 -15.79 -10.65
C PHE A 341 2.32 -16.12 -9.31
N LEU A 342 3.39 -15.42 -8.97
CA LEU A 342 3.98 -15.43 -7.64
C LEU A 342 3.48 -14.21 -6.87
N GLY A 343 2.83 -14.45 -5.74
CA GLY A 343 2.37 -13.39 -4.85
C GLY A 343 2.89 -13.55 -3.43
N LEU A 344 2.58 -12.55 -2.61
CA LEU A 344 2.94 -12.50 -1.20
C LEU A 344 1.68 -12.16 -0.39
N GLY A 345 1.24 -13.10 0.43
CA GLY A 345 0.07 -12.93 1.27
C GLY A 345 0.46 -12.60 2.69
N HIS A 346 -0.49 -12.07 3.46
CA HIS A 346 -0.32 -11.87 4.90
C HIS A 346 -1.46 -12.53 5.69
N LEU A 347 -1.12 -12.91 6.91
CA LEU A 347 -2.01 -13.51 7.89
C LEU A 347 -2.03 -12.61 9.12
N ARG A 348 -3.22 -12.41 9.69
CA ARG A 348 -3.36 -11.67 10.95
C ARG A 348 -3.19 -12.64 12.11
N ARG A 349 -2.39 -12.24 13.11
CA ARG A 349 -2.08 -13.03 14.29
C ARG A 349 -2.40 -12.24 15.56
N GLY A 350 -3.00 -12.92 16.53
CA GLY A 350 -3.34 -12.36 17.84
C GLY A 350 -4.45 -11.30 17.83
N ARG A 351 -4.75 -10.79 19.04
CA ARG A 351 -5.62 -9.63 19.29
C ARG A 351 -4.91 -8.70 20.26
N ARG A 352 -4.99 -7.39 19.99
CA ARG A 352 -4.73 -6.36 21.00
C ARG A 352 -6.04 -5.66 21.32
N GLU A 353 -6.35 -5.51 22.59
CA GLU A 353 -7.34 -4.52 23.01
C GLU A 353 -6.78 -3.12 22.71
N ALA A 354 -7.37 -2.43 21.74
CA ALA A 354 -6.99 -1.07 21.38
C ALA A 354 -7.83 -0.03 22.12
N ALA A 355 -9.09 -0.40 22.45
CA ALA A 355 -10.06 0.31 23.29
C ALA A 355 -11.20 -0.67 23.64
N PRO A 356 -12.10 -0.36 24.61
CA PRO A 356 -13.26 -1.21 24.89
C PRO A 356 -14.05 -1.51 23.61
N GLY A 357 -14.09 -2.78 23.20
CA GLY A 357 -14.80 -3.24 22.00
C GLY A 357 -14.04 -3.09 20.67
N TYR A 358 -12.82 -2.54 20.66
CA TYR A 358 -11.99 -2.42 19.45
C TYR A 358 -10.73 -3.26 19.56
N PHE A 359 -10.58 -4.18 18.60
CA PHE A 359 -9.39 -5.00 18.47
C PHE A 359 -8.61 -4.61 17.22
N LEU A 360 -7.36 -4.19 17.39
CA LEU A 360 -6.42 -4.10 16.29
C LEU A 360 -5.72 -5.45 16.16
N PRO A 361 -5.48 -5.94 14.92
CA PRO A 361 -4.57 -7.06 14.73
C PRO A 361 -3.23 -6.66 15.34
N HIS A 362 -2.70 -7.52 16.19
CA HIS A 362 -1.43 -7.23 16.85
C HIS A 362 -0.28 -7.49 15.86
N HIS A 363 -0.38 -8.58 15.08
CA HIS A 363 0.71 -9.09 14.27
C HIS A 363 0.33 -9.49 12.86
N TYR A 364 1.34 -9.45 11.99
CA TYR A 364 1.26 -9.89 10.61
C TYR A 364 2.42 -10.81 10.27
N THR A 365 2.08 -11.99 9.78
CA THR A 365 3.02 -12.94 9.18
C THR A 365 2.71 -13.11 7.70
N HIS A 366 3.62 -13.74 6.98
CA HIS A 366 3.61 -13.76 5.52
C HIS A 366 3.80 -15.16 4.97
N GLN A 367 3.29 -15.37 3.75
CA GLN A 367 3.59 -16.53 2.93
C GLN A 367 3.70 -16.09 1.48
N PHE A 368 4.72 -16.59 0.78
CA PHE A 368 4.67 -16.56 -0.67
C PHE A 368 3.70 -17.61 -1.16
N PHE A 369 3.05 -17.32 -2.29
CA PHE A 369 2.10 -18.24 -2.90
C PHE A 369 2.23 -18.25 -4.42
N LEU A 370 1.87 -19.37 -5.04
CA LEU A 370 1.69 -19.48 -6.49
C LEU A 370 0.21 -19.62 -6.83
N LEU A 371 -0.24 -18.84 -7.80
CA LEU A 371 -1.55 -19.04 -8.45
C LEU A 371 -1.34 -19.55 -9.88
N ALA A 372 -2.28 -20.38 -10.34
CA ALA A 372 -2.34 -20.76 -11.75
C ALA A 372 -2.39 -19.51 -12.65
N GLY A 373 -1.76 -19.58 -13.83
CA GLY A 373 -1.66 -18.43 -14.73
C GLY A 373 -2.96 -18.04 -15.43
N THR A 374 -4.02 -18.84 -15.30
CA THR A 374 -5.32 -18.60 -15.90
C THR A 374 -6.44 -18.70 -14.85
N PRO A 375 -7.58 -18.01 -15.05
CA PRO A 375 -8.76 -18.18 -14.21
C PRO A 375 -9.13 -19.67 -14.05
N PRO A 376 -9.61 -20.11 -12.86
CA PRO A 376 -9.95 -19.31 -11.68
C PRO A 376 -8.76 -19.01 -10.76
N PHE A 377 -7.52 -19.04 -11.26
CA PHE A 377 -6.28 -18.73 -10.53
C PHE A 377 -6.06 -19.62 -9.30
N GLY A 378 -6.34 -20.93 -9.40
CA GLY A 378 -6.22 -21.84 -8.27
C GLY A 378 -4.87 -21.75 -7.55
N LEU A 379 -4.89 -21.79 -6.22
CA LEU A 379 -3.70 -21.82 -5.37
C LEU A 379 -2.91 -23.12 -5.61
N LEU A 380 -1.68 -23.00 -6.10
CA LEU A 380 -0.83 -24.14 -6.47
C LEU A 380 0.19 -24.49 -5.39
N ALA A 381 0.79 -23.48 -4.77
CA ALA A 381 1.84 -23.68 -3.77
C ALA A 381 1.90 -22.53 -2.77
N VAL A 382 2.42 -22.78 -1.58
CA VAL A 382 2.71 -21.76 -0.55
C VAL A 382 4.02 -22.07 0.15
N THR A 383 4.72 -21.07 0.68
CA THR A 383 5.85 -21.30 1.58
C THR A 383 5.38 -21.70 2.98
N THR A 384 6.30 -22.14 3.84
CA THR A 384 6.10 -22.00 5.29
C THR A 384 5.79 -20.55 5.64
N GLU A 385 5.07 -20.36 6.75
CA GLU A 385 4.83 -19.02 7.26
C GLU A 385 6.12 -18.42 7.78
N PHE A 386 6.32 -17.14 7.48
CA PHE A 386 7.50 -16.40 7.89
C PHE A 386 7.15 -14.98 8.32
N CYS A 387 8.11 -14.33 8.96
CA CYS A 387 8.10 -12.88 9.16
C CYS A 387 9.40 -12.30 8.57
N PHE A 388 9.40 -11.00 8.30
CA PHE A 388 10.65 -10.33 7.99
C PHE A 388 11.45 -10.12 9.27
N SER A 389 12.76 -10.31 9.20
CA SER A 389 13.68 -9.96 10.30
C SER A 389 13.48 -8.51 10.75
N SER A 390 13.53 -8.27 12.06
CA SER A 390 13.53 -6.92 12.61
C SER A 390 14.87 -6.21 12.32
N ARG A 391 14.88 -4.87 12.31
CA ARG A 391 16.15 -4.10 12.24
C ARG A 391 16.91 -4.12 13.56
N GLN A 392 16.20 -4.31 14.66
CA GLN A 392 16.69 -4.24 16.02
C GLN A 392 17.28 -5.60 16.44
N ASP A 393 16.64 -6.68 15.99
CA ASP A 393 17.09 -8.05 16.17
C ASP A 393 16.79 -8.87 14.90
N GLU A 394 17.84 -9.31 14.19
CA GLU A 394 17.68 -10.08 12.95
C GLU A 394 17.22 -11.53 13.18
N GLU A 395 17.20 -11.99 14.44
CA GLU A 395 16.65 -13.28 14.86
C GLU A 395 15.19 -13.17 15.32
N ASP A 396 14.59 -11.97 15.29
CA ASP A 396 13.20 -11.71 15.66
C ASP A 396 12.40 -11.04 14.53
N CYS A 397 11.09 -10.94 14.72
CA CYS A 397 10.15 -10.32 13.79
C CYS A 397 9.83 -8.87 14.16
N GLU A 398 9.52 -8.01 13.18
CA GLU A 398 8.75 -6.80 13.51
C GLU A 398 7.31 -7.20 13.86
N SER A 399 6.74 -6.53 14.86
CA SER A 399 5.36 -6.82 15.31
C SER A 399 4.32 -6.59 14.21
N ILE A 400 4.33 -5.41 13.60
CA ILE A 400 3.42 -5.07 12.50
C ILE A 400 4.25 -4.94 11.23
N GLN A 401 3.93 -5.78 10.26
CA GLN A 401 4.61 -5.86 8.96
C GLN A 401 3.58 -5.93 7.86
N PHE A 402 3.76 -5.14 6.81
CA PHE A 402 2.82 -5.14 5.71
C PHE A 402 3.53 -5.04 4.36
N ALA A 403 3.58 -6.17 3.65
CA ALA A 403 4.08 -6.19 2.28
C ALA A 403 3.05 -5.54 1.33
N SER A 404 3.47 -4.45 0.70
CA SER A 404 2.63 -3.55 -0.10
C SER A 404 3.00 -3.51 -1.59
N SER A 405 4.20 -3.96 -1.95
CA SER A 405 4.57 -4.26 -3.35
C SER A 405 5.43 -5.51 -3.45
N LEU A 406 5.40 -6.15 -4.62
CA LEU A 406 6.26 -7.24 -5.03
C LEU A 406 6.65 -6.97 -6.49
N LEU A 407 7.94 -6.94 -6.76
CA LEU A 407 8.50 -6.71 -8.09
C LEU A 407 9.53 -7.78 -8.42
N LEU A 408 9.58 -8.14 -9.69
CA LEU A 408 10.60 -9.03 -10.23
C LEU A 408 11.66 -8.18 -10.95
N GLU A 409 12.93 -8.33 -10.55
CA GLU A 409 14.08 -7.69 -11.17
C GLU A 409 15.16 -8.75 -11.46
N GLY A 410 15.14 -9.30 -12.68
CA GLY A 410 15.98 -10.46 -13.01
C GLY A 410 15.68 -11.63 -12.08
N ASP A 411 16.71 -12.18 -11.44
CA ASP A 411 16.59 -13.26 -10.45
C ASP A 411 16.35 -12.75 -9.01
N SER A 412 15.99 -11.48 -8.85
CA SER A 412 15.68 -10.87 -7.56
C SER A 412 14.19 -10.52 -7.44
N LEU A 413 13.69 -10.61 -6.21
CA LEU A 413 12.41 -10.06 -5.80
C LEU A 413 12.64 -8.81 -4.95
N LEU A 414 12.01 -7.71 -5.32
CA LEU A 414 11.94 -6.51 -4.50
C LEU A 414 10.58 -6.44 -3.81
N ILE A 415 10.57 -6.21 -2.51
CA ILE A 415 9.37 -6.17 -1.69
C ILE A 415 9.29 -4.83 -0.98
N GLY A 416 8.26 -4.04 -1.28
CA GLY A 416 7.95 -2.85 -0.50
C GLY A 416 7.27 -3.25 0.80
N LEU A 417 7.87 -2.91 1.94
CA LEU A 417 7.46 -3.33 3.27
C LEU A 417 7.16 -2.13 4.17
N GLY A 418 5.95 -2.09 4.72
CA GLY A 418 5.64 -1.24 5.86
C GLY A 418 5.98 -1.92 7.19
N VAL A 419 6.59 -1.19 8.12
CA VAL A 419 6.98 -1.68 9.46
C VAL A 419 6.37 -0.78 10.52
N GLN A 420 5.73 -1.38 11.52
CA GLN A 420 5.04 -0.70 12.63
C GLN A 420 4.04 0.35 12.21
N ASP A 421 3.54 0.25 10.97
CA ASP A 421 2.70 1.28 10.39
C ASP A 421 3.35 2.68 10.45
N CYS A 422 4.68 2.70 10.31
CA CYS A 422 5.52 3.85 10.55
C CYS A 422 6.63 3.99 9.53
N GLU A 423 7.37 2.91 9.28
CA GLU A 423 8.52 2.89 8.39
C GLU A 423 8.23 2.16 7.09
N SER A 424 9.00 2.51 6.07
CA SER A 424 8.92 1.92 4.74
C SER A 424 10.30 1.43 4.35
N PHE A 425 10.34 0.21 3.85
CA PHE A 425 11.55 -0.41 3.36
C PHE A 425 11.33 -1.01 1.98
N VAL A 426 12.42 -1.20 1.26
CA VAL A 426 12.51 -2.18 0.17
C VAL A 426 13.42 -3.29 0.63
N HIS A 427 12.94 -4.52 0.54
CA HIS A 427 13.72 -5.73 0.79
C HIS A 427 14.02 -6.42 -0.54
N ARG A 428 15.26 -6.89 -0.70
CA ARG A 428 15.66 -7.77 -1.81
C ARG A 428 15.77 -9.21 -1.34
N PHE A 429 15.16 -10.12 -2.08
CA PHE A 429 15.31 -11.57 -1.91
C PHE A 429 15.76 -12.22 -3.22
N ASP A 430 16.51 -13.31 -3.10
CA ASP A 430 16.81 -14.18 -4.23
C ASP A 430 15.55 -14.94 -4.65
N LEU A 431 15.21 -14.90 -5.94
CA LEU A 431 14.02 -15.58 -6.47
C LEU A 431 14.11 -17.09 -6.28
N HIS A 432 15.28 -17.70 -6.51
CA HIS A 432 15.45 -19.15 -6.38
C HIS A 432 15.28 -19.61 -4.93
N TYR A 433 15.76 -18.82 -3.96
CA TYR A 433 15.56 -19.06 -2.53
C TYR A 433 14.08 -19.12 -2.16
N VAL A 434 13.28 -18.17 -2.67
CA VAL A 434 11.83 -18.14 -2.44
C VAL A 434 11.16 -19.33 -3.13
N LEU A 435 11.47 -19.58 -4.40
CA LEU A 435 10.86 -20.65 -5.17
C LEU A 435 11.19 -22.05 -4.62
N GLY A 436 12.38 -22.24 -4.06
CA GLY A 436 12.81 -23.50 -3.44
C GLY A 436 12.10 -23.84 -2.13
N ARG A 437 11.35 -22.90 -1.54
CA ARG A 437 10.58 -23.10 -0.29
C ARG A 437 9.08 -23.29 -0.51
N LEU A 438 8.63 -23.18 -1.75
CA LEU A 438 7.22 -23.40 -2.07
C LEU A 438 6.87 -24.88 -1.93
N ILE A 439 5.83 -25.14 -1.15
CA ILE A 439 5.24 -26.46 -0.93
C ILE A 439 3.99 -26.54 -1.80
N ASN A 440 3.89 -27.59 -2.62
CA ASN A 440 2.73 -27.83 -3.45
C ASN A 440 1.48 -28.08 -2.57
N VAL A 441 0.39 -27.37 -2.87
CA VAL A 441 -0.92 -27.49 -2.22
C VAL A 441 -2.07 -27.70 -3.20
N SER A 442 -1.78 -27.90 -4.50
CA SER A 442 -2.79 -28.30 -5.48
C SER A 442 -3.21 -29.75 -5.16
N GLY A 443 -4.39 -29.91 -4.57
CA GLY A 443 -4.99 -31.20 -4.23
C GLY A 443 -5.88 -31.76 -5.33
#